data_AF-A0A261C775-F1
#
_entry.id   AF-A0A261C775-F1
#
_cell.length_a   1.000
_cell.length_b   1.000
_cell.length_c   1.000
_cell.angle_alpha   90.00
_cell.angle_beta   90.00
_cell.angle_gamma   90.00
#
_symmetry.space_group_name_H-M   'P 1'
#
loop_
_entity.id
_entity.type
_entity.pdbx_description
1 polymer ?
#
loop_
_entity_poly.entity_id
_entity_poly.type
_entity_poly.pdbx_seq_one_letter_code
_entity_poly.pdbx_strand_id
1 'polypeptide(L)'
;MEVQREINNPSFCLLHLPFVAMKHVLQCMDSTDLLRTAFVSKRMGRYTKLANARIDLIEIEFTNNRSTINLIDFGCLVESYKKKDIMHVLPKKTEEILKMFQHYQKLIYKPKTISTNVLNKIMDSANIHRFLNIAAEIPKDFNHKNKFKFDQVQYQDATWVKLEDILSMENVGRVQFNRNNFTQNQINTLLKHWVASDIDMFYRIILDLNDGIEITEVLEELLTVQCRSGAMTSYFTLAKTTANTRERPILVICRHGRFMILTGWRSDKLLMKGPDDIYDKTYIILKFLKRKEEIKAELERNDLELATRRRLGEEEKKLVAEIEEMNVVFENGQAVVSI
;
A
#
# COMPACT_ATOMS: atom_id res chain seq x y z
N MET A 1 18.81 -53.50 -40.67
CA MET A 1 19.42 -53.36 -39.33
C MET A 1 20.07 -51.98 -39.29
N GLU A 2 19.26 -50.95 -39.03
CA GLU A 2 19.71 -49.55 -38.98
C GLU A 2 20.29 -49.26 -37.59
N VAL A 3 21.55 -48.87 -37.55
CA VAL A 3 22.20 -48.36 -36.35
C VAL A 3 21.83 -46.88 -36.23
N GLN A 4 20.86 -46.56 -35.37
CA GLN A 4 20.66 -45.19 -34.90
C GLN A 4 21.89 -44.79 -34.08
N ARG A 5 22.74 -43.94 -34.67
CA ARG A 5 23.76 -43.20 -33.92
C ARG A 5 23.04 -42.10 -33.14
N GLU A 6 22.90 -42.27 -31.82
CA GLU A 6 22.62 -41.15 -30.93
C GLU A 6 23.73 -40.11 -31.08
N ILE A 7 23.36 -38.93 -31.59
CA ILE A 7 24.24 -37.76 -31.60
C ILE A 7 24.32 -37.29 -30.15
N ASN A 8 25.38 -37.69 -29.44
CA ASN A 8 25.77 -37.13 -28.16
C ASN A 8 26.12 -35.64 -28.36
N ASN A 9 25.14 -34.76 -28.18
CA ASN A 9 25.40 -33.33 -28.06
C ASN A 9 26.20 -33.11 -26.76
N PRO A 10 27.45 -32.61 -26.80
CA PRO A 10 28.18 -32.32 -25.58
C PRO A 10 27.43 -31.23 -24.82
N SER A 11 27.00 -31.55 -23.60
CA SER A 11 26.34 -30.56 -22.74
C SER A 11 27.33 -29.45 -22.40
N PHE A 12 27.01 -28.22 -22.79
CA PHE A 12 27.83 -27.07 -22.46
C PHE A 12 27.73 -26.79 -20.96
N CYS A 13 28.85 -26.91 -20.24
CA CYS A 13 28.88 -26.67 -18.81
C CYS A 13 29.20 -25.21 -18.51
N LEU A 14 28.23 -24.48 -17.95
CA LEU A 14 28.39 -23.09 -17.49
C LEU A 14 29.59 -22.90 -16.55
N LEU A 15 29.95 -23.93 -15.77
CA LEU A 15 31.07 -23.87 -14.82
C LEU A 15 32.45 -23.85 -15.48
N HIS A 16 32.54 -24.16 -16.78
CA HIS A 16 33.79 -24.05 -17.54
C HIS A 16 34.04 -22.64 -18.08
N LEU A 17 33.06 -21.73 -17.98
CA LEU A 17 33.22 -20.34 -18.39
C LEU A 17 34.03 -19.53 -17.37
N PRO A 18 34.88 -18.59 -17.82
CA PRO A 18 35.39 -17.53 -16.97
C PRO A 18 34.23 -16.76 -16.31
N PHE A 19 34.42 -16.29 -15.08
CA PHE A 19 33.35 -15.66 -14.31
C PHE A 19 32.68 -14.49 -15.04
N VAL A 20 33.43 -13.68 -15.79
CA VAL A 20 32.88 -12.55 -16.56
C VAL A 20 31.88 -13.04 -17.62
N ALA A 21 32.24 -14.07 -18.39
CA ALA A 21 31.35 -14.65 -19.41
C ALA A 21 30.13 -15.32 -18.77
N MET A 22 30.33 -16.11 -17.71
CA MET A 22 29.24 -16.72 -16.96
C MET A 22 28.28 -15.67 -16.37
N LYS A 23 28.81 -14.56 -15.83
CA LYS A 23 28.00 -13.46 -15.32
C LYS A 23 27.08 -12.89 -16.40
N HIS A 24 27.60 -12.66 -17.61
CA HIS A 24 26.76 -12.19 -18.73
C HIS A 24 25.65 -13.17 -19.06
N VAL A 25 25.97 -14.48 -19.15
CA VAL A 25 24.95 -15.50 -19.40
C VAL A 25 23.87 -15.49 -18.32
N LEU A 26 24.26 -15.46 -17.04
CA LEU A 26 23.31 -15.42 -15.91
C LEU A 26 22.44 -14.15 -15.91
N GLN A 27 22.97 -13.02 -16.36
CA GLN A 27 22.21 -11.77 -16.47
C GLN A 27 21.24 -11.75 -17.65
N CYS A 28 21.45 -12.59 -18.66
CA CYS A 28 20.58 -12.74 -19.83
C CYS A 28 19.55 -13.87 -19.69
N MET A 29 19.69 -14.75 -18.69
CA MET A 29 18.70 -15.78 -18.39
C MET A 29 17.37 -15.16 -17.95
N ASP A 30 16.26 -15.80 -18.34
CA ASP A 30 14.97 -15.46 -17.75
C ASP A 30 14.91 -15.87 -16.27
N SER A 31 13.89 -15.38 -15.56
CA SER A 31 13.73 -15.61 -14.13
C SER A 31 13.58 -17.09 -13.75
N THR A 32 13.03 -17.91 -14.64
CA THR A 32 12.82 -19.35 -14.42
C THR A 32 14.14 -20.10 -14.52
N ASP A 33 14.85 -19.92 -15.62
CA ASP A 33 16.13 -20.58 -15.86
C ASP A 33 17.19 -20.10 -14.88
N LEU A 34 17.17 -18.83 -14.50
CA LEU A 34 18.06 -18.29 -13.48
C LEU A 34 17.79 -18.90 -12.10
N LEU A 35 16.52 -19.09 -11.73
CA LEU A 35 16.13 -19.71 -10.45
C LEU A 35 16.50 -21.20 -10.43
N ARG A 36 16.20 -21.94 -11.51
CA ARG A 36 16.64 -23.33 -11.69
C ARG A 36 18.14 -23.45 -11.57
N THR A 37 18.88 -22.60 -12.29
CA THR A 37 20.34 -22.55 -12.27
C THR A 37 20.87 -22.28 -10.87
N ALA A 38 20.26 -21.33 -10.14
CA ALA A 38 20.62 -21.05 -8.75
C ALA A 38 20.44 -22.28 -7.84
N PHE A 39 19.45 -23.12 -8.10
CA PHE A 39 19.16 -24.35 -7.36
C PHE A 39 19.88 -25.61 -7.84
N VAL A 40 20.68 -25.55 -8.92
CA VAL A 40 21.50 -26.70 -9.35
C VAL A 40 22.55 -27.06 -8.30
N SER A 41 23.18 -26.05 -7.66
CA SER A 41 24.18 -26.30 -6.61
C SER A 41 24.47 -25.06 -5.76
N LYS A 42 25.07 -25.25 -4.58
CA LYS A 42 25.59 -24.14 -3.74
C LYS A 42 26.54 -23.22 -4.50
N ARG A 43 27.33 -23.77 -5.43
CA ARG A 43 28.29 -23.01 -6.24
C ARG A 43 27.55 -22.12 -7.25
N MET A 44 26.56 -22.66 -7.95
CA MET A 44 25.74 -21.87 -8.87
C MET A 44 24.93 -20.79 -8.15
N GLY A 45 24.33 -21.10 -7.00
CA GLY A 45 23.64 -20.09 -6.18
C GLY A 45 24.53 -18.93 -5.72
N ARG A 46 25.84 -19.16 -5.52
CA ARG A 46 26.80 -18.08 -5.27
C ARG A 46 27.08 -17.26 -6.51
N TYR A 47 27.22 -17.89 -7.68
CA TYR A 47 27.47 -17.18 -8.93
C TYR A 47 26.27 -16.35 -9.39
N THR A 48 25.04 -16.84 -9.25
CA THR A 48 23.82 -16.05 -9.54
C THR A 48 23.74 -14.82 -8.65
N LYS A 49 24.07 -14.97 -7.36
CA LYS A 49 24.19 -13.83 -6.42
C LYS A 49 25.28 -12.84 -6.85
N LEU A 50 26.48 -13.30 -7.16
CA LEU A 50 27.60 -12.44 -7.58
C LEU A 50 27.35 -11.76 -8.94
N ALA A 51 26.58 -12.39 -9.82
CA ALA A 51 26.18 -11.82 -11.09
C ALA A 51 25.17 -10.67 -10.93
N ASN A 52 24.55 -10.51 -9.75
CA ASN A 52 23.45 -9.57 -9.51
C ASN A 52 22.35 -9.71 -10.58
N ALA A 53 22.09 -10.94 -11.01
CA ALA A 53 21.05 -11.23 -11.98
C ALA A 53 19.68 -11.07 -11.30
N ARG A 54 18.74 -10.41 -11.98
CA ARG A 54 17.44 -10.02 -11.41
C ARG A 54 16.43 -11.14 -11.58
N ILE A 55 15.80 -11.55 -10.48
CA ILE A 55 14.64 -12.44 -10.51
C ILE A 55 13.50 -11.64 -9.89
N ASP A 56 12.79 -10.88 -10.72
CA ASP A 56 11.89 -9.81 -10.27
C ASP A 56 10.50 -10.31 -9.81
N LEU A 57 10.25 -11.62 -9.86
CA LEU A 57 8.92 -12.21 -9.62
C LEU A 57 8.94 -13.40 -8.65
N ILE A 58 9.86 -13.39 -7.69
CA ILE A 58 9.88 -14.39 -6.62
C ILE A 58 8.91 -14.00 -5.51
N GLU A 59 8.05 -14.93 -5.12
CA GLU A 59 7.38 -14.92 -3.82
C GLU A 59 8.03 -15.93 -2.87
N ILE A 60 8.38 -15.49 -1.68
CA ILE A 60 8.94 -16.37 -0.64
C ILE A 60 7.88 -16.55 0.43
N GLU A 61 7.50 -17.80 0.70
CA GLU A 61 6.50 -18.14 1.72
C GLU A 61 7.11 -19.01 2.82
N PHE A 62 6.88 -18.62 4.08
CA PHE A 62 7.24 -19.40 5.26
C PHE A 62 5.98 -19.76 6.04
N THR A 63 5.71 -21.05 6.22
CA THR A 63 4.62 -21.57 7.06
C THR A 63 5.19 -22.42 8.21
N ASN A 64 4.36 -22.83 9.17
CA ASN A 64 4.79 -23.72 10.28
C ASN A 64 5.53 -24.97 9.80
N ASN A 65 5.06 -25.58 8.70
CA ASN A 65 5.50 -26.92 8.29
C ASN A 65 6.27 -26.93 6.96
N ARG A 66 6.28 -25.81 6.23
CA ARG A 66 6.85 -25.71 4.88
C ARG A 66 7.39 -24.30 4.66
N SER A 67 8.53 -24.20 3.98
CA SER A 67 8.93 -22.96 3.32
C SER A 67 8.96 -23.23 1.83
N THR A 68 8.47 -22.28 1.04
CA THR A 68 8.37 -22.40 -0.41
C THR A 68 8.92 -21.15 -1.07
N ILE A 69 9.58 -21.34 -2.20
CA ILE A 69 9.98 -20.27 -3.11
C ILE A 69 9.16 -20.48 -4.37
N ASN A 70 8.30 -19.52 -4.66
CA ASN A 70 7.40 -19.54 -5.79
C ASN A 70 7.90 -18.54 -6.82
N LEU A 71 7.97 -18.96 -8.07
CA LEU A 71 8.13 -18.07 -9.20
C LEU A 71 6.76 -17.76 -9.77
N ILE A 72 6.44 -16.48 -9.83
CA ILE A 72 5.19 -15.98 -10.41
C ILE A 72 5.50 -15.35 -11.76
N ASP A 73 4.61 -15.48 -12.73
CA ASP A 73 4.65 -14.71 -13.96
C ASP A 73 3.25 -14.26 -14.33
N PHE A 74 3.08 -12.98 -14.65
CA PHE A 74 1.77 -12.33 -14.87
C PHE A 74 0.69 -12.66 -13.81
N GLY A 75 1.09 -12.87 -12.56
CA GLY A 75 0.19 -13.23 -11.45
C GLY A 75 -0.16 -14.72 -11.36
N CYS A 76 0.39 -15.56 -12.24
CA CYS A 76 0.23 -17.01 -12.23
C CYS A 76 1.46 -17.69 -11.62
N LEU A 77 1.24 -18.76 -10.84
CA LEU A 77 2.33 -19.60 -10.36
C LEU A 77 2.95 -20.39 -11.52
N VAL A 78 4.22 -20.14 -11.82
CA VAL A 78 4.98 -20.85 -12.86
C VAL A 78 5.67 -22.07 -12.25
N GLU A 79 6.36 -21.87 -11.13
CA GLU A 79 7.13 -22.93 -10.49
C GLU A 79 7.16 -22.75 -8.97
N SER A 80 7.23 -23.86 -8.22
CA SER A 80 7.27 -23.84 -6.76
C SER A 80 8.29 -24.84 -6.25
N TYR A 81 9.20 -24.35 -5.39
CA TYR A 81 10.22 -25.17 -4.75
C TYR A 81 9.98 -25.23 -3.26
N LYS A 82 9.75 -26.43 -2.72
CA LYS A 82 9.66 -26.62 -1.27
C LYS A 82 11.06 -26.70 -0.70
N LYS A 83 11.29 -26.05 0.44
CA LYS A 83 12.57 -26.04 1.15
C LYS A 83 13.16 -27.45 1.27
N LYS A 84 12.33 -28.46 1.60
CA LYS A 84 12.75 -29.86 1.71
C LYS A 84 13.42 -30.41 0.43
N ASP A 85 12.96 -29.97 -0.73
CA ASP A 85 13.43 -30.45 -2.04
C ASP A 85 14.74 -29.75 -2.47
N ILE A 86 14.98 -28.53 -1.94
CA ILE A 86 16.17 -27.71 -2.25
C ILE A 86 17.04 -27.39 -1.02
N MET A 87 16.94 -28.18 0.06
CA MET A 87 17.70 -27.95 1.31
C MET A 87 19.21 -28.00 1.12
N HIS A 88 19.67 -28.74 0.12
CA HIS A 88 21.09 -28.84 -0.20
C HIS A 88 21.65 -27.53 -0.78
N VAL A 89 20.79 -26.62 -1.27
CA VAL A 89 21.19 -25.32 -1.84
C VAL A 89 20.74 -24.14 -0.99
N LEU A 90 19.57 -24.23 -0.34
CA LEU A 90 19.08 -23.13 0.50
C LEU A 90 19.83 -23.01 1.83
N PRO A 91 20.10 -21.78 2.28
CA PRO A 91 20.47 -21.53 3.66
C PRO A 91 19.44 -22.06 4.66
N LYS A 92 19.90 -22.49 5.84
CA LYS A 92 18.99 -23.03 6.87
C LYS A 92 18.15 -21.92 7.50
N LYS A 93 18.74 -20.74 7.68
CA LYS A 93 18.15 -19.59 8.37
C LYS A 93 17.40 -18.67 7.41
N THR A 94 16.26 -18.14 7.85
CA THR A 94 15.38 -17.27 7.05
C THR A 94 16.09 -16.01 6.58
N GLU A 95 16.84 -15.35 7.45
CA GLU A 95 17.61 -14.14 7.12
C GLU A 95 18.65 -14.37 6.02
N GLU A 96 19.23 -15.58 5.95
CA GLU A 96 20.20 -15.93 4.91
C GLU A 96 19.50 -16.18 3.56
N ILE A 97 18.28 -16.75 3.58
CA ILE A 97 17.43 -16.89 2.40
C ILE A 97 17.04 -15.52 1.86
N LEU A 98 16.59 -14.59 2.72
CA LEU A 98 16.23 -13.23 2.32
C LEU A 98 17.44 -12.48 1.72
N LYS A 99 18.63 -12.66 2.29
CA LYS A 99 19.88 -12.14 1.73
C LYS A 99 20.29 -12.78 0.40
N MET A 100 19.80 -13.98 0.10
CA MET A 100 20.05 -14.65 -1.18
C MET A 100 19.15 -14.11 -2.28
N PHE A 101 17.93 -13.70 -1.94
CA PHE A 101 16.91 -13.23 -2.88
C PHE A 101 16.55 -11.76 -2.66
N GLN A 102 17.50 -10.84 -2.77
CA GLN A 102 17.23 -9.41 -2.50
C GLN A 102 16.19 -8.76 -3.41
N HIS A 103 15.89 -9.38 -4.55
CA HIS A 103 14.98 -8.89 -5.59
C HIS A 103 13.61 -9.58 -5.59
N TYR A 104 13.21 -10.28 -4.52
CA TYR A 104 11.86 -10.86 -4.44
C TYR A 104 10.78 -9.79 -4.57
N GLN A 105 9.64 -10.14 -5.16
CA GLN A 105 8.47 -9.24 -5.25
C GLN A 105 7.72 -9.18 -3.92
N LYS A 106 7.54 -10.35 -3.29
CA LYS A 106 6.74 -10.49 -2.07
C LYS A 106 7.33 -11.52 -1.10
N LEU A 107 7.25 -11.19 0.18
CA LEU A 107 7.57 -12.07 1.29
C LEU A 107 6.30 -12.33 2.11
N ILE A 108 5.91 -13.59 2.25
CA ILE A 108 4.76 -14.04 3.02
C ILE A 108 5.25 -14.88 4.21
N TYR A 109 4.86 -14.49 5.41
CA TYR A 109 5.20 -15.21 6.63
C TYR A 109 3.91 -15.65 7.34
N LYS A 110 3.54 -16.92 7.20
CA LYS A 110 2.26 -17.52 7.64
C LYS A 110 2.41 -18.70 8.62
N PRO A 111 3.17 -18.60 9.72
CA PRO A 111 2.99 -19.51 10.84
C PRO A 111 1.72 -19.18 11.63
N LYS A 112 1.36 -20.03 12.59
CA LYS A 112 0.21 -19.76 13.48
C LYS A 112 0.49 -18.56 14.38
N THR A 113 1.62 -18.59 15.07
CA THR A 113 2.14 -17.51 15.94
C THR A 113 3.56 -17.16 15.54
N ILE A 114 3.99 -15.94 15.84
CA ILE A 114 5.38 -15.51 15.65
C ILE A 114 5.93 -14.89 16.94
N SER A 115 7.16 -15.25 17.32
CA SER A 115 7.83 -14.61 18.45
C SER A 115 8.47 -13.28 18.04
N THR A 116 8.57 -12.34 18.99
CA THR A 116 9.21 -11.02 18.80
C THR A 116 10.60 -11.13 18.17
N ASN A 117 11.42 -12.07 18.64
CA ASN A 117 12.78 -12.27 18.11
C ASN A 117 12.78 -12.64 16.61
N VAL A 118 11.88 -13.54 16.19
CA VAL A 118 11.78 -13.93 14.78
C VAL A 118 11.22 -12.79 13.94
N LEU A 119 10.19 -12.10 14.42
CA LEU A 119 9.59 -10.96 13.73
C LEU A 119 10.60 -9.82 13.54
N ASN A 120 11.40 -9.49 14.55
CA ASN A 120 12.48 -8.50 14.45
C ASN A 120 13.48 -8.88 13.35
N LYS A 121 13.96 -10.13 13.35
CA LYS A 121 14.91 -10.60 12.31
C LYS A 121 14.34 -10.47 10.90
N ILE A 122 13.04 -10.76 10.72
CA ILE A 122 12.37 -10.60 9.43
C ILE A 122 12.31 -9.11 9.07
N MET A 123 11.84 -8.25 9.98
CA MET A 123 11.70 -6.81 9.74
C MET A 123 13.03 -6.10 9.50
N ASP A 124 14.13 -6.61 10.05
CA ASP A 124 15.49 -6.10 9.82
C ASP A 124 16.12 -6.63 8.53
N SER A 125 15.72 -7.82 8.06
CA SER A 125 16.34 -8.48 6.90
C SER A 125 15.54 -8.33 5.61
N ALA A 126 14.24 -8.10 5.70
CA ALA A 126 13.35 -7.95 4.55
C ALA A 126 13.66 -6.64 3.82
N ASN A 127 13.60 -6.69 2.49
CA ASN A 127 13.74 -5.52 1.64
C ASN A 127 12.51 -4.62 1.81
N ILE A 128 12.73 -3.40 2.29
CA ILE A 128 11.67 -2.40 2.51
C ILE A 128 11.03 -1.94 1.19
N HIS A 129 11.69 -2.07 0.05
CA HIS A 129 11.12 -1.68 -1.24
C HIS A 129 10.21 -2.76 -1.86
N ARG A 130 9.71 -3.71 -1.05
CA ARG A 130 8.95 -4.88 -1.51
C ARG A 130 7.74 -5.14 -0.61
N PHE A 131 6.86 -6.04 -1.05
CA PHE A 131 5.67 -6.40 -0.28
C PHE A 131 6.03 -7.39 0.85
N LEU A 132 5.74 -7.02 2.10
CA LEU A 132 5.72 -7.91 3.26
C LEU A 132 4.29 -8.26 3.70
N ASN A 133 3.96 -9.54 3.81
CA ASN A 133 2.72 -10.03 4.41
C ASN A 133 3.01 -10.90 5.63
N ILE A 134 2.62 -10.44 6.81
CA ILE A 134 2.69 -11.22 8.05
C ILE A 134 1.30 -11.79 8.35
N ALA A 135 1.17 -13.08 8.13
CA ALA A 135 -0.04 -13.88 8.32
C ALA A 135 0.05 -14.80 9.54
N ALA A 136 0.42 -14.22 10.68
CA ALA A 136 0.57 -14.89 11.97
C ALA A 136 0.04 -14.02 13.11
N GLU A 137 -0.29 -14.64 14.25
CA GLU A 137 -0.56 -13.91 15.49
C GLU A 137 0.72 -13.25 16.01
N ILE A 138 0.66 -11.94 16.26
CA ILE A 138 1.80 -11.10 16.67
C ILE A 138 1.67 -10.76 18.17
N PRO A 139 2.77 -10.74 18.95
CA PRO A 139 2.72 -10.35 20.36
C PRO A 139 2.12 -8.94 20.55
N LYS A 140 1.22 -8.79 21.52
CA LYS A 140 0.46 -7.54 21.74
C LYS A 140 1.34 -6.33 22.09
N ASP A 141 2.48 -6.57 22.71
CA ASP A 141 3.48 -5.58 23.11
C ASP A 141 4.56 -5.35 22.04
N PHE A 142 4.42 -5.98 20.87
CA PHE A 142 5.38 -5.86 19.79
C PHE A 142 5.49 -4.41 19.30
N ASN A 143 6.71 -3.97 19.01
CA ASN A 143 6.98 -2.71 18.33
C ASN A 143 8.26 -2.83 17.50
N HIS A 144 8.27 -2.20 16.33
CA HIS A 144 9.43 -2.19 15.45
C HIS A 144 9.49 -0.93 14.59
N LYS A 145 10.69 -0.37 14.44
CA LYS A 145 10.94 0.85 13.64
C LYS A 145 10.60 0.73 12.15
N ASN A 146 10.56 -0.49 11.61
CA ASN A 146 10.29 -0.75 10.19
C ASN A 146 8.84 -1.18 9.91
N LYS A 147 7.95 -1.24 10.92
CA LYS A 147 6.62 -1.83 10.76
C LYS A 147 5.78 -1.25 9.60
N PHE A 148 5.99 0.02 9.23
CA PHE A 148 5.29 0.66 8.11
C PHE A 148 6.22 1.14 6.99
N LYS A 149 7.51 0.77 7.03
CA LYS A 149 8.51 1.27 6.07
C LYS A 149 8.56 0.51 4.75
N PHE A 150 7.76 -0.54 4.61
CA PHE A 150 7.70 -1.32 3.38
C PHE A 150 6.86 -0.59 2.32
N ASP A 151 7.21 -0.73 1.05
CA ASP A 151 6.39 -0.24 -0.08
C ASP A 151 4.94 -0.71 0.04
N GLN A 152 4.78 -1.96 0.46
CA GLN A 152 3.51 -2.53 0.90
C GLN A 152 3.71 -3.45 2.09
N VAL A 153 2.88 -3.31 3.13
CA VAL A 153 2.81 -4.24 4.25
C VAL A 153 1.38 -4.65 4.56
N GLN A 154 1.20 -5.92 4.88
CA GLN A 154 -0.07 -6.48 5.34
C GLN A 154 0.13 -7.24 6.64
N TYR A 155 -0.72 -6.94 7.62
CA TYR A 155 -0.79 -7.64 8.89
C TYR A 155 -2.14 -8.35 9.00
N GLN A 156 -2.14 -9.68 9.02
CA GLN A 156 -3.37 -10.45 9.30
C GLN A 156 -3.84 -10.23 10.73
N ASP A 157 -2.90 -10.18 11.67
CA ASP A 157 -3.11 -9.75 13.04
C ASP A 157 -2.45 -8.39 13.25
N ALA A 158 -3.28 -7.36 13.31
CA ALA A 158 -2.91 -5.98 13.59
C ALA A 158 -3.39 -5.54 14.99
N THR A 159 -3.79 -6.46 15.87
CA THR A 159 -4.33 -6.12 17.21
C THR A 159 -3.30 -5.49 18.15
N TRP A 160 -2.02 -5.63 17.83
CA TRP A 160 -0.88 -5.01 18.52
C TRP A 160 -0.60 -3.57 18.06
N VAL A 161 -1.13 -3.15 16.90
CA VAL A 161 -0.94 -1.79 16.37
C VAL A 161 -1.83 -0.84 17.16
N LYS A 162 -1.22 0.27 17.63
CA LYS A 162 -1.92 1.28 18.42
C LYS A 162 -2.27 2.51 17.59
N LEU A 163 -3.18 3.34 18.11
CA LEU A 163 -3.56 4.60 17.45
C LEU A 163 -2.34 5.52 17.27
N GLU A 164 -1.46 5.60 18.28
CA GLU A 164 -0.27 6.47 18.23
C GLU A 164 0.70 6.06 17.11
N ASP A 165 0.72 4.76 16.78
CA ASP A 165 1.55 4.24 15.69
C ASP A 165 1.07 4.70 14.31
N ILE A 166 -0.25 4.79 14.12
CA ILE A 166 -0.85 5.21 12.84
C ILE A 166 -0.91 6.75 12.73
N LEU A 167 -1.02 7.45 13.85
CA LEU A 167 -0.95 8.92 13.89
C LEU A 167 0.46 9.45 13.61
N SER A 168 1.51 8.68 13.93
CA SER A 168 2.91 9.04 13.68
C SER A 168 3.43 8.64 12.29
N MET A 169 2.56 8.20 11.39
CA MET A 169 2.95 7.85 10.02
C MET A 169 3.43 9.08 9.25
N GLU A 170 4.58 8.95 8.59
CA GLU A 170 5.15 9.96 7.71
C GLU A 170 5.58 9.29 6.39
N ASN A 171 4.96 9.73 5.31
CA ASN A 171 5.13 9.24 3.94
C ASN A 171 5.13 7.71 3.81
N VAL A 172 4.24 7.06 4.57
CA VAL A 172 4.08 5.60 4.53
C VAL A 172 3.45 5.17 3.21
N GLY A 173 3.89 4.03 2.67
CA GLY A 173 3.36 3.46 1.43
C GLY A 173 1.95 2.88 1.59
N ARG A 174 1.80 1.58 1.28
CA ARG A 174 0.54 0.85 1.37
C ARG A 174 0.52 -0.02 2.62
N VAL A 175 -0.46 0.18 3.49
CA VAL A 175 -0.62 -0.63 4.70
C VAL A 175 -2.00 -1.26 4.74
N GLN A 176 -2.06 -2.55 5.07
CA GLN A 176 -3.32 -3.24 5.31
C GLN A 176 -3.33 -3.84 6.72
N PHE A 177 -4.35 -3.46 7.47
CA PHE A 177 -4.65 -3.98 8.81
C PHE A 177 -5.92 -4.81 8.71
N ASN A 178 -5.79 -6.13 8.86
CA ASN A 178 -6.94 -7.01 8.93
C ASN A 178 -7.48 -7.02 10.35
N ARG A 179 -7.32 -8.11 11.12
CA ARG A 179 -7.84 -8.17 12.50
C ARG A 179 -7.21 -7.08 13.36
N ASN A 180 -7.99 -6.08 13.78
CA ASN A 180 -7.53 -4.92 14.53
C ASN A 180 -8.54 -4.52 15.62
N ASN A 181 -8.12 -3.65 16.54
CA ASN A 181 -8.94 -3.19 17.67
C ASN A 181 -9.39 -1.72 17.52
N PHE A 182 -9.31 -1.15 16.31
CA PHE A 182 -9.69 0.25 16.13
C PHE A 182 -11.19 0.43 16.31
N THR A 183 -11.55 1.36 17.19
CA THR A 183 -12.94 1.77 17.39
C THR A 183 -13.31 2.85 16.39
N GLN A 184 -14.62 3.07 16.21
CA GLN A 184 -15.14 4.14 15.38
C GLN A 184 -14.52 5.52 15.70
N ASN A 185 -14.43 5.87 16.99
CA ASN A 185 -13.85 7.12 17.45
C ASN A 185 -12.35 7.23 17.13
N GLN A 186 -11.61 6.11 17.19
CA GLN A 186 -10.19 6.10 16.84
C GLN A 186 -9.98 6.28 15.33
N ILE A 187 -10.86 5.73 14.49
CA ILE A 187 -10.83 5.95 13.04
C ILE A 187 -11.16 7.41 12.73
N ASN A 188 -12.21 7.99 13.35
CA ASN A 188 -12.51 9.41 13.23
C ASN A 188 -11.32 10.29 13.66
N THR A 189 -10.65 9.93 14.76
CA THR A 189 -9.44 10.61 15.24
C THR A 189 -8.30 10.56 14.22
N LEU A 190 -8.07 9.40 13.58
CA LEU A 190 -7.11 9.27 12.49
C LEU A 190 -7.44 10.21 11.33
N LEU A 191 -8.70 10.25 10.90
CA LEU A 191 -9.12 11.09 9.77
C LEU A 191 -8.98 12.58 10.07
N LYS A 192 -9.40 13.02 11.27
CA LYS A 192 -9.22 14.40 11.74
C LYS A 192 -7.74 14.78 11.80
N HIS A 193 -6.89 13.88 12.29
CA HIS A 193 -5.44 14.11 12.30
C HIS A 193 -4.86 14.19 10.89
N TRP A 194 -5.29 13.32 9.96
CA TRP A 194 -4.88 13.38 8.56
C TRP A 194 -5.25 14.71 7.90
N VAL A 195 -6.45 15.23 8.18
CA VAL A 195 -6.92 16.53 7.70
C VAL A 195 -6.09 17.66 8.30
N ALA A 196 -5.78 17.62 9.59
CA ALA A 196 -5.04 18.66 10.28
C ALA A 196 -3.52 18.67 10.02
N SER A 197 -2.96 17.56 9.54
CA SER A 197 -1.51 17.39 9.35
C SER A 197 -0.97 18.19 8.16
N ASP A 198 0.27 18.69 8.29
CA ASP A 198 0.97 19.43 7.22
C ASP A 198 1.81 18.51 6.30
N ILE A 199 1.83 17.21 6.60
CA ILE A 199 2.63 16.20 5.89
C ILE A 199 1.74 15.12 5.27
N ASP A 200 2.26 14.45 4.24
CA ASP A 200 1.63 13.23 3.71
C ASP A 200 1.87 12.06 4.67
N MET A 201 0.86 11.68 5.46
CA MET A 201 1.01 10.58 6.41
C MET A 201 1.18 9.22 5.73
N PHE A 202 0.32 8.90 4.77
CA PHE A 202 0.31 7.63 4.04
C PHE A 202 -0.25 7.77 2.62
N TYR A 203 0.16 6.88 1.71
CA TYR A 203 -0.45 6.75 0.39
C TYR A 203 -1.76 5.97 0.46
N ARG A 204 -1.77 4.79 1.10
CA ARG A 204 -2.99 3.97 1.22
C ARG A 204 -3.04 3.16 2.51
N ILE A 205 -4.17 3.23 3.20
CA ILE A 205 -4.52 2.32 4.30
C ILE A 205 -5.76 1.50 3.89
N ILE A 206 -5.73 0.20 4.20
CA ILE A 206 -6.91 -0.68 4.15
C ILE A 206 -7.16 -1.19 5.57
N LEU A 207 -8.34 -0.89 6.12
CA LEU A 207 -8.80 -1.36 7.43
C LEU A 207 -9.91 -2.38 7.21
N ASP A 208 -9.79 -3.57 7.80
CA ASP A 208 -10.94 -4.45 8.04
C ASP A 208 -11.73 -3.89 9.23
N LEU A 209 -12.92 -3.37 8.96
CA LEU A 209 -13.76 -2.78 9.99
C LEU A 209 -14.37 -3.87 10.87
N ASN A 210 -14.40 -3.59 12.17
CA ASN A 210 -15.20 -4.37 13.10
C ASN A 210 -16.69 -4.15 12.83
N ASP A 211 -17.51 -5.13 13.17
CA ASP A 211 -18.95 -5.06 12.98
C ASP A 211 -19.54 -3.88 13.80
N GLY A 212 -20.53 -3.19 13.23
CA GLY A 212 -21.20 -2.04 13.86
C GLY A 212 -20.49 -0.68 13.68
N ILE A 213 -19.39 -0.61 12.92
CA ILE A 213 -18.80 0.69 12.54
C ILE A 213 -19.61 1.32 11.40
N GLU A 214 -20.16 2.51 11.67
CA GLU A 214 -20.92 3.29 10.70
C GLU A 214 -20.05 4.39 10.07
N ILE A 215 -20.00 4.41 8.74
CA ILE A 215 -19.14 5.33 7.99
C ILE A 215 -19.55 6.79 8.25
N THR A 216 -20.85 7.06 8.34
CA THR A 216 -21.37 8.41 8.59
C THR A 216 -20.89 8.95 9.94
N GLU A 217 -20.83 8.11 10.97
CA GLU A 217 -20.32 8.49 12.29
C GLU A 217 -18.79 8.61 12.29
N VAL A 218 -18.07 7.76 11.54
CA VAL A 218 -16.62 7.93 11.32
C VAL A 218 -16.29 9.27 10.67
N LEU A 219 -17.16 9.79 9.80
CA LEU A 219 -16.95 11.03 9.06
C LEU A 219 -17.49 12.27 9.77
N GLU A 220 -18.05 12.13 10.98
CA GLU A 220 -18.61 13.24 11.73
C GLU A 220 -17.57 14.34 11.99
N GLU A 221 -17.99 15.60 11.86
CA GLU A 221 -17.18 16.82 11.92
C GLU A 221 -16.12 16.98 10.82
N LEU A 222 -16.11 16.12 9.80
CA LEU A 222 -15.28 16.32 8.62
C LEU A 222 -16.06 16.99 7.50
N LEU A 223 -15.48 18.04 6.91
CA LEU A 223 -15.94 18.53 5.62
C LEU A 223 -15.68 17.45 4.57
N THR A 224 -16.74 16.83 4.07
CA THR A 224 -16.65 15.79 3.04
C THR A 224 -17.52 16.11 1.84
N VAL A 225 -17.20 15.50 0.70
CA VAL A 225 -18.07 15.39 -0.47
C VAL A 225 -18.35 13.92 -0.71
N GLN A 226 -19.63 13.55 -0.75
CA GLN A 226 -20.06 12.21 -1.14
C GLN A 226 -20.19 12.15 -2.66
N CYS A 227 -19.57 11.15 -3.29
CA CYS A 227 -19.73 10.84 -4.70
C CYS A 227 -20.38 9.47 -4.84
N ARG A 228 -21.48 9.40 -5.60
CA ARG A 228 -22.19 8.15 -5.91
C ARG A 228 -21.98 7.85 -7.39
N SER A 229 -21.45 6.66 -7.68
CA SER A 229 -21.29 6.14 -9.05
C SER A 229 -21.77 4.69 -9.06
N GLY A 230 -22.92 4.45 -9.70
CA GLY A 230 -23.62 3.17 -9.65
C GLY A 230 -23.86 2.69 -8.20
N ALA A 231 -23.38 1.49 -7.88
CA ALA A 231 -23.47 0.93 -6.53
C ALA A 231 -22.34 1.38 -5.58
N MET A 232 -21.39 2.19 -6.04
CA MET A 232 -20.22 2.61 -5.27
C MET A 232 -20.45 4.01 -4.66
N THR A 233 -20.18 4.13 -3.36
CA THR A 233 -20.12 5.43 -2.67
C THR A 233 -18.70 5.69 -2.20
N SER A 234 -18.18 6.87 -2.54
CA SER A 234 -16.88 7.36 -2.08
C SER A 234 -17.06 8.70 -1.39
N TYR A 235 -16.27 8.95 -0.35
CA TYR A 235 -16.22 10.22 0.34
C TYR A 235 -14.85 10.85 0.11
N PHE A 236 -14.84 12.16 -0.06
CA PHE A 236 -13.63 12.94 -0.28
C PHE A 236 -13.52 13.98 0.79
N THR A 237 -12.34 14.17 1.37
CA THR A 237 -12.04 15.30 2.24
C THR A 237 -10.73 15.96 1.84
N LEU A 238 -10.49 17.15 2.37
CA LEU A 238 -9.37 18.00 2.02
C LEU A 238 -8.54 18.33 3.24
N ALA A 239 -7.22 18.28 3.07
CA ALA A 239 -6.29 18.78 4.07
C ALA A 239 -6.57 20.24 4.48
N LYS A 240 -6.34 20.56 5.75
CA LYS A 240 -6.46 21.92 6.29
C LYS A 240 -5.40 22.83 5.69
N THR A 241 -4.18 22.36 5.53
CA THR A 241 -3.11 23.15 4.91
C THR A 241 -2.82 22.65 3.50
N THR A 242 -2.74 23.58 2.55
CA THR A 242 -2.09 23.34 1.26
C THR A 242 -0.61 23.74 1.33
N ALA A 243 0.04 23.52 2.49
CA ALA A 243 1.46 23.81 2.64
C ALA A 243 2.24 23.13 1.51
N ASN A 244 3.27 23.80 0.99
CA ASN A 244 4.03 23.33 -0.17
C ASN A 244 4.71 21.95 0.04
N THR A 245 4.68 21.43 1.27
CA THR A 245 5.23 20.12 1.67
C THR A 245 4.30 18.95 1.37
N ARG A 246 3.00 19.18 1.17
CA ARG A 246 2.02 18.10 0.98
C ARG A 246 1.76 17.84 -0.50
N GLU A 247 2.12 16.66 -0.99
CA GLU A 247 1.82 16.27 -2.36
C GLU A 247 0.38 15.79 -2.54
N ARG A 248 -0.22 15.22 -1.49
CA ARG A 248 -1.54 14.56 -1.55
C ARG A 248 -2.58 15.25 -0.65
N PRO A 249 -3.14 16.40 -1.08
CA PRO A 249 -4.07 17.16 -0.26
C PRO A 249 -5.47 16.55 -0.16
N ILE A 250 -5.81 15.56 -1.00
CA ILE A 250 -7.14 14.94 -1.07
C ILE A 250 -7.09 13.56 -0.41
N LEU A 251 -8.04 13.25 0.48
CA LEU A 251 -8.24 11.89 0.99
C LEU A 251 -9.50 11.31 0.39
N VAL A 252 -9.35 10.15 -0.25
CA VAL A 252 -10.46 9.34 -0.74
C VAL A 252 -10.75 8.24 0.27
N ILE A 253 -12.02 8.11 0.64
CA ILE A 253 -12.54 7.18 1.64
C ILE A 253 -13.62 6.34 0.97
N CYS A 254 -13.37 5.05 0.80
CA CYS A 254 -14.32 4.12 0.20
C CYS A 254 -14.62 2.97 1.16
N ARG A 255 -15.86 2.47 1.16
CA ARG A 255 -16.21 1.21 1.82
C ARG A 255 -16.49 0.14 0.78
N HIS A 256 -15.84 -1.02 0.92
CA HIS A 256 -16.11 -2.21 0.13
C HIS A 256 -16.34 -3.40 1.06
N GLY A 257 -17.61 -3.73 1.30
CA GLY A 257 -18.00 -4.72 2.30
C GLY A 257 -17.54 -4.30 3.70
N ARG A 258 -16.66 -5.12 4.30
CA ARG A 258 -16.03 -4.85 5.60
C ARG A 258 -14.78 -3.97 5.51
N PHE A 259 -14.26 -3.70 4.32
CA PHE A 259 -13.03 -2.93 4.20
C PHE A 259 -13.32 -1.43 4.04
N MET A 260 -12.63 -0.62 4.83
CA MET A 260 -12.47 0.81 4.58
C MET A 260 -11.13 1.04 3.90
N ILE A 261 -11.16 1.77 2.79
CA ILE A 261 -9.98 2.10 1.99
C ILE A 261 -9.78 3.61 2.08
N LEU A 262 -8.61 4.01 2.58
CA LEU A 262 -8.17 5.39 2.71
C LEU A 262 -7.02 5.62 1.73
N THR A 263 -7.13 6.57 0.80
CA THR A 263 -6.06 6.84 -0.19
C THR A 263 -5.80 8.33 -0.35
N GLY A 264 -4.54 8.75 -0.17
CA GLY A 264 -4.10 10.12 -0.39
C GLY A 264 -3.85 10.39 -1.88
N TRP A 265 -4.49 11.42 -2.45
CA TRP A 265 -4.43 11.77 -3.88
C TRP A 265 -3.84 13.16 -4.07
N ARG A 266 -3.08 13.32 -5.17
CA ARG A 266 -2.55 14.62 -5.61
C ARG A 266 -3.64 15.45 -6.28
N SER A 267 -3.51 16.78 -6.26
CA SER A 267 -4.47 17.68 -6.91
C SER A 267 -4.33 17.75 -8.44
N ASP A 268 -3.18 17.36 -8.97
CA ASP A 268 -2.82 17.47 -10.40
C ASP A 268 -3.12 16.19 -11.20
N LYS A 269 -3.64 15.15 -10.55
CA LYS A 269 -3.72 13.83 -11.17
C LYS A 269 -5.14 13.25 -11.28
N LEU A 270 -5.55 13.15 -12.54
CA LEU A 270 -6.30 12.08 -13.21
C LEU A 270 -5.68 10.68 -12.93
N LEU A 271 -5.60 10.24 -11.67
CA LEU A 271 -4.81 9.06 -11.29
C LEU A 271 -5.47 7.70 -11.52
N MET A 272 -6.59 7.67 -12.22
CA MET A 272 -7.04 6.48 -12.92
C MET A 272 -7.51 6.90 -14.31
N LYS A 273 -6.82 6.46 -15.36
CA LYS A 273 -7.47 6.16 -16.65
C LYS A 273 -8.41 4.95 -16.42
N GLY A 274 -9.42 5.15 -15.59
CA GLY A 274 -10.69 4.44 -15.62
C GLY A 274 -11.70 5.29 -16.41
N PRO A 275 -12.91 4.79 -16.68
CA PRO A 275 -13.85 5.39 -17.64
C PRO A 275 -14.39 6.78 -17.27
N ASP A 276 -13.98 7.34 -16.13
CA ASP A 276 -14.77 8.29 -15.39
C ASP A 276 -13.97 9.57 -15.10
N ASP A 277 -14.17 10.60 -15.93
CA ASP A 277 -13.81 12.03 -15.71
C ASP A 277 -14.45 12.64 -14.43
N ILE A 278 -15.09 11.79 -13.62
CA ILE A 278 -15.91 12.04 -12.44
C ILE A 278 -15.16 12.78 -11.33
N TYR A 279 -13.86 12.55 -11.21
CA TYR A 279 -13.06 12.98 -10.05
C TYR A 279 -12.33 14.31 -10.24
N ASP A 280 -12.35 14.86 -11.46
CA ASP A 280 -11.56 16.06 -11.81
C ASP A 280 -12.05 17.32 -11.08
N LYS A 281 -13.36 17.39 -10.79
CA LYS A 281 -13.97 18.55 -10.11
C LYS A 281 -13.97 18.43 -8.59
N THR A 282 -13.78 17.25 -8.01
CA THR A 282 -13.94 17.05 -6.55
C THR A 282 -12.99 17.91 -5.73
N TYR A 283 -11.76 18.11 -6.21
CA TYR A 283 -10.80 19.02 -5.57
C TYR A 283 -11.30 20.47 -5.53
N ILE A 284 -11.89 20.93 -6.64
CA ILE A 284 -12.44 22.29 -6.76
C ILE A 284 -13.66 22.44 -5.85
N ILE A 285 -14.57 21.46 -5.86
CA ILE A 285 -15.75 21.43 -4.98
C ILE A 285 -15.32 21.51 -3.50
N LEU A 286 -14.35 20.69 -3.08
CA LEU A 286 -13.83 20.72 -1.71
C LEU A 286 -13.23 22.08 -1.34
N LYS A 287 -12.51 22.73 -2.27
CA LYS A 287 -11.99 24.09 -2.04
C LYS A 287 -13.09 25.11 -1.85
N PHE A 288 -14.15 25.06 -2.66
CA PHE A 288 -15.28 25.99 -2.53
C PHE A 288 -16.07 25.76 -1.25
N LEU A 289 -16.32 24.51 -0.88
CA LEU A 289 -16.98 24.17 0.38
C LEU A 289 -16.17 24.66 1.58
N LYS A 290 -14.85 24.45 1.57
CA LYS A 290 -13.97 24.92 2.64
C LYS A 290 -13.95 26.44 2.74
N ARG A 291 -13.83 27.13 1.61
CA ARG A 291 -13.87 28.60 1.59
C ARG A 291 -15.22 29.13 2.08
N LYS A 292 -16.31 28.44 1.75
CA LYS A 292 -17.66 28.77 2.26
C LYS A 292 -17.74 28.62 3.78
N GLU A 293 -17.17 27.58 4.38
CA GLU A 293 -17.10 27.43 5.85
C GLU A 293 -16.25 28.53 6.50
N GLU A 294 -15.11 28.87 5.90
CA GLU A 294 -14.26 29.99 6.36
C GLU A 294 -15.04 31.31 6.33
N ILE A 295 -15.72 31.62 5.22
CA ILE A 295 -16.54 32.83 5.09
C ILE A 295 -17.63 32.88 6.16
N LYS A 296 -18.32 31.76 6.43
CA LYS A 296 -19.35 31.69 7.48
C LYS A 296 -18.77 32.00 8.86
N ALA A 297 -17.66 31.36 9.22
CA ALA A 297 -16.97 31.64 10.48
C ALA A 297 -16.48 33.10 10.56
N GLU A 298 -16.02 33.67 9.44
CA GLU A 298 -15.61 35.06 9.39
C GLU A 298 -16.80 36.04 9.58
N LEU A 299 -17.98 35.71 9.03
CA LEU A 299 -19.21 36.51 9.11
C LEU A 299 -19.83 36.52 10.51
N GLU A 300 -19.63 35.47 11.30
CA GLU A 300 -20.06 35.37 12.71
C GLU A 300 -19.30 36.32 13.65
N ARG A 301 -18.21 36.95 13.18
CA ARG A 301 -17.46 37.94 13.97
C ARG A 301 -18.24 39.24 14.12
N ASN A 302 -18.43 39.67 15.37
CA ASN A 302 -19.24 40.84 15.72
C ASN A 302 -18.59 42.17 15.31
N ASP A 303 -17.27 42.22 15.25
CA ASP A 303 -16.43 43.40 14.94
C ASP A 303 -16.17 43.60 13.43
N LEU A 304 -16.81 42.78 12.58
CA LEU A 304 -16.59 42.84 11.14
C LEU A 304 -17.17 44.12 10.52
N GLU A 305 -16.33 44.88 9.83
CA GLU A 305 -16.72 46.09 9.10
C GLU A 305 -17.82 45.78 8.06
N LEU A 306 -18.79 46.69 7.90
CA LEU A 306 -19.91 46.54 6.96
C LEU A 306 -19.45 46.28 5.51
N ALA A 307 -18.39 46.95 5.05
CA ALA A 307 -17.84 46.75 3.72
C ALA A 307 -17.29 45.31 3.54
N THR A 308 -16.54 44.82 4.52
CA THR A 308 -16.02 43.44 4.55
C THR A 308 -17.16 42.43 4.58
N ARG A 309 -18.19 42.67 5.39
CA ARG A 309 -19.37 41.81 5.47
C ARG A 309 -20.10 41.70 4.12
N ARG A 310 -20.26 42.81 3.40
CA ARG A 310 -20.85 42.81 2.04
C ARG A 310 -20.01 42.01 1.06
N ARG A 311 -18.70 42.24 1.02
CA ARG A 311 -17.77 41.52 0.13
C ARG A 311 -17.80 40.01 0.37
N LEU A 312 -17.76 39.58 1.63
CA LEU A 312 -17.83 38.15 1.99
C LEU A 312 -19.18 37.54 1.58
N GLY A 313 -20.29 38.26 1.75
CA GLY A 313 -21.61 37.79 1.31
C GLY A 313 -21.75 37.68 -0.21
N GLU A 314 -21.08 38.55 -0.98
CA GLU A 314 -21.00 38.43 -2.45
C GLU A 314 -20.13 37.24 -2.87
N GLU A 315 -18.99 37.03 -2.21
CA GLU A 315 -18.12 35.87 -2.43
C GLU A 315 -18.85 34.55 -2.14
N GLU A 316 -19.59 34.46 -1.02
CA GLU A 316 -20.38 33.27 -0.68
C GLU A 316 -21.42 32.96 -1.76
N LYS A 317 -22.16 33.97 -2.24
CA LYS A 317 -23.15 33.80 -3.32
C LYS A 317 -22.52 33.26 -4.59
N LYS A 318 -21.34 33.79 -4.96
CA LYS A 318 -20.60 33.32 -6.13
C LYS A 318 -20.17 31.87 -5.98
N LEU A 319 -19.61 31.50 -4.82
CA LEU A 319 -19.20 30.12 -4.54
C LEU A 319 -20.38 29.15 -4.59
N VAL A 320 -21.55 29.55 -4.06
CA VAL A 320 -22.76 28.73 -4.11
C VAL A 320 -23.21 28.49 -5.55
N ALA A 321 -23.24 29.53 -6.39
CA ALA A 321 -23.59 29.39 -7.80
C ALA A 321 -22.62 28.46 -8.54
N GLU A 322 -21.30 28.59 -8.30
CA GLU A 322 -20.30 27.70 -8.91
C GLU A 322 -20.43 26.24 -8.43
N ILE A 323 -20.78 26.01 -7.16
CA ILE A 323 -21.07 24.68 -6.61
C ILE A 323 -22.31 24.05 -7.29
N GLU A 324 -23.37 24.84 -7.49
CA GLU A 324 -24.59 24.41 -8.16
C GLU A 324 -24.34 24.05 -9.63
N GLU A 325 -23.54 24.85 -10.35
CA GLU A 325 -23.11 24.55 -11.75
C GLU A 325 -22.31 23.25 -11.88
N MET A 326 -21.69 22.79 -10.78
CA MET A 326 -21.00 21.51 -10.72
C MET A 326 -21.90 20.32 -10.35
N ASN A 327 -23.23 20.49 -10.35
CA ASN A 327 -24.23 19.48 -10.01
C ASN A 327 -24.09 18.90 -8.60
N VAL A 328 -23.63 19.72 -7.65
CA VAL A 328 -23.57 19.34 -6.23
C VAL A 328 -24.91 19.61 -5.57
N VAL A 329 -25.48 18.60 -4.92
CA VAL A 329 -26.71 18.69 -4.14
C VAL A 329 -26.38 18.59 -2.65
N PHE A 330 -27.12 19.30 -1.79
CA PHE A 330 -26.98 19.18 -0.34
C PHE A 330 -28.10 18.31 0.22
N GLU A 331 -27.74 17.13 0.76
CA GLU A 331 -28.67 16.22 1.42
C GLU A 331 -28.33 16.19 2.92
N ASN A 332 -29.26 16.61 3.79
CA ASN A 332 -29.02 16.70 5.24
C ASN A 332 -27.75 17.51 5.61
N GLY A 333 -27.43 18.55 4.83
CA GLY A 333 -26.22 19.38 5.02
C GLY A 333 -24.94 18.79 4.41
N GLN A 334 -24.97 17.54 3.93
CA GLN A 334 -23.85 16.88 3.27
C GLN A 334 -23.83 17.19 1.77
N ALA A 335 -22.68 17.58 1.24
CA ALA A 335 -22.50 17.77 -0.20
C ALA A 335 -22.43 16.41 -0.91
N VAL A 336 -23.26 16.23 -1.94
CA VAL A 336 -23.42 14.99 -2.70
C VAL A 336 -23.30 15.30 -4.20
N VAL A 337 -22.53 14.48 -4.91
CA VAL A 337 -22.48 14.42 -6.37
C VAL A 337 -22.99 13.05 -6.80
N SER A 338 -24.06 13.01 -7.59
CA SER A 338 -24.61 11.78 -8.16
C SER A 338 -24.34 11.73 -9.65
N ILE A 339 -23.93 10.56 -10.15
CA ILE A 339 -23.45 10.38 -11.52
C ILE A 339 -24.09 9.16 -12.16
#